data_AF-A0AB73P3W1-F1
#
_entry.id   AF-A0AB73P3W1-F1
#
_cell.length_a   1.000
_cell.length_b   1.000
_cell.length_c   1.000
_cell.angle_alpha   90.00
_cell.angle_beta   90.00
_cell.angle_gamma   90.00
#
_symmetry.space_group_name_H-M   'P 1'
#
loop_
_entity.id
_entity.type
_entity.pdbx_description
1 polymer ?
#
loop_
_entity_poly.entity_id
_entity_poly.type
_entity_poly.pdbx_seq_one_letter_code
_entity_poly.pdbx_strand_id
1 'polypeptide(L)'
;MYGKFCTVEDLKQQAITIKLYDNSVWANLGDGRFIDRQTKKIRPVSLLYRSTRTVVGAGNCVIAKRKKKREGLLFLSRPYKLKRS
;
A
#
# COMPACT_ATOMS: atom_id res chain seq x y z
N MET A 1 12.59 18.18 3.31
CA MET A 1 13.16 16.85 3.05
C MET A 1 12.08 15.98 2.43
N TYR A 2 12.15 15.71 1.12
CA TYR A 2 11.21 14.79 0.48
C TYR A 2 11.61 13.36 0.87
N GLY A 3 10.68 12.57 1.41
CA GLY A 3 10.94 11.17 1.78
C GLY A 3 11.22 10.30 0.55
N LYS A 4 11.85 9.13 0.73
CA LYS A 4 12.06 8.15 -0.35
C LYS A 4 10.71 7.73 -0.95
N PHE A 5 10.59 7.74 -2.27
CA PHE A 5 9.40 7.21 -2.96
C PHE A 5 9.28 5.70 -2.72
N CYS A 6 8.06 5.26 -2.45
CA CYS A 6 7.69 3.85 -2.43
C CYS A 6 7.13 3.51 -3.80
N THR A 7 7.90 2.74 -4.56
CA THR A 7 7.66 2.38 -5.96
C THR A 7 6.74 1.17 -6.10
N VAL A 8 6.41 0.81 -7.34
CA VAL A 8 5.66 -0.41 -7.65
C VAL A 8 6.42 -1.66 -7.17
N GLU A 9 7.73 -1.71 -7.38
CA GLU A 9 8.60 -2.80 -6.95
C GLU A 9 8.64 -2.93 -5.42
N ASP A 10 8.71 -1.80 -4.71
CA ASP A 10 8.63 -1.80 -3.24
C ASP A 10 7.32 -2.41 -2.74
N LEU A 11 6.20 -2.10 -3.39
CA LEU A 11 4.90 -2.69 -3.06
C LEU A 11 4.88 -4.20 -3.27
N LYS A 12 5.49 -4.71 -4.35
CA LYS A 12 5.57 -6.15 -4.61
C LYS A 12 6.33 -6.87 -3.49
N GLN A 13 7.45 -6.29 -3.06
CA GLN A 13 8.38 -6.92 -2.13
C GLN A 13 8.00 -6.75 -0.65
N GLN A 14 7.46 -5.58 -0.27
CA GLN A 14 7.35 -5.20 1.14
C GLN A 14 5.90 -5.09 1.63
N ALA A 15 4.93 -4.91 0.73
CA ALA A 15 3.55 -4.72 1.15
C ALA A 15 2.87 -6.06 1.47
N ILE A 16 2.21 -6.12 2.62
CA ILE A 16 1.28 -7.18 3.00
C ILE A 16 -0.13 -6.79 2.56
N THR A 17 -0.53 -5.54 2.82
CA THR A 17 -1.77 -4.98 2.29
C THR A 17 -1.59 -3.54 1.84
N ILE A 18 -2.47 -3.08 0.96
CA ILE A 18 -2.62 -1.68 0.60
C ILE A 18 -4.06 -1.24 0.83
N LYS A 19 -4.23 0.04 1.18
CA LYS A 19 -5.52 0.70 1.24
C LYS A 19 -5.60 1.79 0.18
N LEU A 20 -6.64 1.76 -0.64
CA LEU A 20 -6.88 2.77 -1.67
C LEU A 20 -7.68 3.95 -1.12
N TYR A 21 -7.85 5.00 -1.93
CA TYR A 21 -8.64 6.19 -1.56
C TYR A 21 -10.15 5.91 -1.37
N ASP A 22 -10.70 4.90 -2.05
CA ASP A 22 -12.08 4.43 -1.88
C ASP A 22 -12.28 3.57 -0.61
N ASN A 23 -11.25 3.47 0.24
CA ASN A 23 -11.17 2.64 1.43
C ASN A 23 -11.13 1.13 1.21
N SER A 24 -11.10 0.64 -0.04
CA SER A 24 -10.86 -0.77 -0.32
C SER A 24 -9.48 -1.20 0.20
N VAL A 25 -9.42 -2.42 0.74
CA VAL A 25 -8.19 -3.03 1.25
C VAL A 25 -7.86 -4.23 0.40
N TRP A 26 -6.64 -4.21 -0.15
CA TRP A 26 -6.15 -5.24 -1.05
C TRP A 26 -4.96 -5.95 -0.41
N ALA A 27 -5.00 -7.27 -0.38
CA ALA A 27 -3.91 -8.10 0.15
C ALA A 27 -2.97 -8.54 -0.98
N ASN A 28 -1.66 -8.52 -0.71
CA ASN A 28 -0.64 -8.96 -1.65
C ASN A 28 -0.67 -10.50 -1.76
N LEU A 29 -0.63 -11.03 -2.98
CA LEU A 29 -0.56 -12.47 -3.25
C LEU A 29 0.89 -12.99 -3.39
N GLY A 30 1.89 -12.10 -3.38
CA GLY A 30 3.31 -12.46 -3.47
C GLY A 30 3.84 -12.55 -4.91
N ASP A 31 2.99 -12.45 -5.91
CA ASP A 31 3.33 -12.54 -7.34
C ASP A 31 3.13 -11.21 -8.11
N GLY A 32 3.00 -10.10 -7.36
CA GLY A 32 2.72 -8.78 -7.91
C GLY A 32 1.24 -8.52 -8.22
N ARG A 33 0.35 -9.46 -7.92
CA ARG A 33 -1.09 -9.26 -7.90
C ARG A 33 -1.59 -9.05 -6.47
N PHE A 34 -2.72 -8.39 -6.38
CA PHE A 34 -3.40 -8.12 -5.13
C PHE A 34 -4.87 -8.54 -5.25
N ILE A 35 -5.43 -9.02 -4.14
CA ILE A 35 -6.83 -9.41 -4.03
C ILE A 35 -7.60 -8.43 -3.12
N ASP A 36 -8.72 -7.92 -3.59
CA ASP A 36 -9.66 -7.15 -2.78
C ASP A 36 -10.27 -8.05 -1.69
N ARG A 37 -10.16 -7.65 -0.43
CA ARG A 37 -10.62 -8.47 0.70
C ARG A 37 -12.13 -8.69 0.71
N GLN A 38 -12.91 -7.72 0.22
CA GLN A 38 -14.38 -7.76 0.19
C GLN A 38 -14.87 -8.40 -1.11
N THR A 39 -14.48 -7.85 -2.25
CA THR A 39 -15.04 -8.27 -3.56
C THR A 39 -14.34 -9.49 -4.17
N LYS A 40 -13.21 -9.91 -3.60
CA LYS A 40 -12.33 -10.99 -4.11
C LYS A 40 -11.79 -10.76 -5.51
N LYS A 41 -11.95 -9.55 -6.07
CA LYS A 41 -11.36 -9.18 -7.37
C LYS A 41 -9.84 -9.19 -7.25
N ILE A 42 -9.18 -9.74 -8.26
CA ILE A 42 -7.71 -9.76 -8.35
C ILE A 42 -7.28 -8.74 -9.39
N ARG A 43 -6.27 -7.93 -9.07
CA ARG A 43 -5.69 -6.93 -9.97
C ARG A 43 -4.16 -6.89 -9.82
N PRO A 44 -3.42 -6.63 -10.90
CA PRO A 44 -1.98 -6.35 -10.79
C PRO A 44 -1.73 -5.03 -10.04
N VAL A 45 -0.62 -4.98 -9.29
CA VAL A 45 -0.24 -3.80 -8.47
C VAL A 45 -0.09 -2.52 -9.29
N SER A 46 0.29 -2.61 -10.57
CA SER A 46 0.45 -1.46 -11.47
C SER A 46 -0.85 -0.66 -11.64
N LEU A 47 -2.00 -1.34 -11.64
CA LEU A 47 -3.31 -0.69 -11.72
C LEU A 47 -3.75 -0.06 -10.39
N LEU A 48 -3.22 -0.55 -9.27
CA LEU A 48 -3.59 -0.08 -7.92
C LEU A 48 -2.66 1.03 -7.42
N TYR A 49 -1.45 1.14 -7.95
CA TYR A 49 -0.39 2.02 -7.47
C TYR A 49 -0.82 3.49 -7.32
N ARG A 50 -1.44 4.06 -8.36
CA ARG A 50 -1.88 5.47 -8.36
C ARG A 50 -3.02 5.75 -7.38
N SER A 51 -3.80 4.72 -7.05
CA SER A 51 -4.91 4.81 -6.09
C SER A 51 -4.49 4.44 -4.66
N THR A 52 -3.26 3.94 -4.47
CA THR A 52 -2.75 3.52 -3.17
C THR A 52 -2.51 4.72 -2.27
N ARG A 53 -3.19 4.73 -1.12
CA ARG A 53 -3.12 5.77 -0.08
C ARG A 53 -2.24 5.34 1.09
N THR A 54 -2.34 4.08 1.50
CA THR A 54 -1.59 3.53 2.65
C THR A 54 -1.01 2.17 2.27
N VAL A 55 0.24 1.93 2.63
CA VAL A 55 0.91 0.64 2.49
C VAL A 55 1.21 0.10 3.87
N VAL A 56 0.79 -1.14 4.11
CA VAL A 56 1.08 -1.88 5.33
C VAL A 56 2.04 -3.00 4.97
N GLY A 57 3.20 -3.01 5.63
CA GLY A 57 4.21 -4.05 5.48
C GLY A 57 4.19 -5.08 6.59
N ALA A 58 5.30 -5.79 6.74
CA ALA A 58 5.50 -6.79 7.79
C ALA A 58 5.19 -6.24 9.20
N GLY A 59 4.76 -7.14 10.09
CA GLY A 59 4.41 -6.76 11.47
C GLY A 59 3.18 -5.87 11.59
N ASN A 60 2.36 -5.76 10.53
CA ASN A 60 1.19 -4.89 10.44
C ASN A 60 1.53 -3.40 10.64
N CYS A 61 2.71 -3.00 10.17
CA CYS A 61 3.21 -1.63 10.25
C CYS A 61 2.85 -0.84 9.00
N VAL A 62 2.35 0.38 9.17
CA VAL A 62 2.24 1.35 8.07
C VAL A 62 3.64 1.83 7.72
N ILE A 63 4.09 1.51 6.51
CA ILE A 63 5.46 1.80 6.05
C ILE A 63 5.50 2.94 5.02
N ALA A 64 4.41 3.16 4.28
CA ALA A 64 4.34 4.24 3.29
C ALA A 64 2.92 4.83 3.22
N LYS A 65 2.85 6.12 2.87
CA LYS A 65 1.59 6.85 2.71
C LYS A 65 1.65 7.87 1.57
N ARG A 66 0.51 8.05 0.93
CA ARG A 66 0.23 9.12 -0.05
C ARG A 66 -0.84 10.02 0.55
N LYS A 67 -0.50 11.26 0.89
CA LYS A 67 -1.44 12.18 1.55
C LYS A 67 -2.56 12.60 0.58
N LYS A 68 -2.20 13.05 -0.63
CA LYS A 68 -3.14 13.43 -1.69
C LYS A 68 -2.94 12.59 -2.95
N LYS A 69 -4.01 12.32 -3.71
CA LYS A 69 -3.97 11.43 -4.90
C LYS A 69 -2.96 11.88 -5.97
N ARG A 70 -2.70 13.18 -6.09
CA ARG A 70 -1.74 13.76 -7.04
C ARG A 70 -0.29 13.79 -6.55
N GLU A 71 -0.03 13.51 -5.28
CA GLU A 71 1.32 13.48 -4.69
C GLU A 71 1.97 12.10 -4.81
N GLY A 72 3.26 12.01 -4.51
CA GLY A 72 3.99 10.75 -4.43
C GLY A 72 3.54 9.85 -3.28
N LEU A 73 3.64 8.53 -3.49
CA LEU A 73 3.61 7.57 -2.41
C LEU A 73 5.01 7.54 -1.77
N LEU A 74 5.11 7.92 -0.49
CA LEU A 74 6.39 8.09 0.18
C LEU A 74 6.49 7.12 1.37
N PHE A 75 7.68 6.55 1.57
CA PHE A 75 7.99 5.86 2.81
C PHE A 75 7.91 6.83 4.00
N LEU A 76 7.42 6.33 5.12
CA LEU A 76 7.40 7.05 6.37
C LEU A 76 8.78 6.97 7.02
N SER A 77 9.28 8.12 7.51
CA SER A 77 10.51 8.15 8.30
C SER A 77 10.40 7.35 9.60
N ARG A 78 9.19 7.25 10.15
CA ARG A 78 8.84 6.44 11.31
C ARG A 78 7.63 5.57 11.00
N PRO A 79 7.84 4.32 10.54
CA PRO A 79 6.76 3.34 10.43
C PRO A 79 6.08 3.12 11.77
N TYR A 80 4.77 2.87 11.77
CA TYR A 80 4.02 2.67 13.00
C TYR A 80 3.02 1.53 12.87
N LYS A 81 2.79 0.80 13.96
CA LYS A 81 1.82 -0.31 13.98
C LYS A 81 0.42 0.24 13.74
N LEU A 82 -0.32 -0.41 12.84
CA LEU A 82 -1.73 -0.14 12.70
C LEU A 82 -2.40 -0.50 14.04
N LYS A 83 -3.03 0.49 14.70
CA LYS A 83 -3.86 0.20 15.88
C LYS A 83 -5.00 -0.71 15.44
N ARG A 84 -5.14 -1.86 16.09
CA ARG A 84 -6.36 -2.67 15.97
C ARG A 84 -7.46 -1.89 16.69
N SER A 85 -8.44 -1.42 15.93
CA SER A 85 -9.74 -0.98 16.44
C SER A 85 -10.54 -2.19 16.88
#